data_AF-A0A938P862-F1
#
_entry.id   AF-A0A938P862-F1
#
_cell.length_a   1.000
_cell.length_b   1.000
_cell.length_c   1.000
_cell.angle_alpha   90.00
_cell.angle_beta   90.00
_cell.angle_gamma   90.00
#
_symmetry.space_group_name_H-M   'P 1'
#
loop_
_entity.id
_entity.type
_entity.pdbx_description
1 polymer ?
#
loop_
_entity_poly.entity_id
_entity_poly.type
_entity_poly.pdbx_seq_one_letter_code
_entity_poly.pdbx_strand_id
1 'polypeptide(L)'
;MKKALSIMVSALVDVVCFVQGSVIMAYALLHFDYKVEIVRGEGFNTIEMQNVPVAIGGYYFYSEAYIKIALIGLALIVTGFLMRSWRKNY
;
A
#
# COMPACT_ATOMS: atom_id res chain seq x y z
N MET A 1 -12.01 36.76 13.04
CA MET A 1 -11.00 36.21 12.10
C MET A 1 -10.22 35.01 12.65
N LYS A 2 -9.57 35.09 13.81
CA LYS A 2 -8.73 33.98 14.34
C LYS A 2 -9.45 32.63 14.49
N LYS A 3 -10.72 32.62 14.92
CA LYS A 3 -11.54 31.39 15.06
C LYS A 3 -11.87 30.74 13.71
N ALA A 4 -12.26 31.55 12.72
CA ALA A 4 -12.61 31.04 11.38
C ALA A 4 -11.39 30.42 10.67
N LEU A 5 -10.21 31.04 10.80
CA LEU A 5 -8.96 30.49 10.27
C LEU A 5 -8.61 29.14 10.90
N SER A 6 -8.71 29.02 12.22
CA SER A 6 -8.44 27.76 12.93
C SER A 6 -9.39 26.63 12.51
N ILE A 7 -10.68 26.94 12.31
CA ILE A 7 -11.67 25.98 11.82
C ILE A 7 -11.34 25.53 10.40
N MET A 8 -10.99 26.45 9.50
CA MET A 8 -10.58 26.09 8.13
C MET A 8 -9.33 25.21 8.09
N VAL A 9 -8.29 25.57 8.85
CA VAL A 9 -7.06 24.76 8.93
C VAL A 9 -7.38 23.37 9.48
N SER A 10 -8.23 23.30 10.51
CA SER A 10 -8.64 22.02 11.10
C SER A 10 -9.41 21.13 10.13
N ALA A 11 -10.32 21.72 9.35
CA ALA A 11 -11.07 21.00 8.32
C ALA A 11 -10.15 20.52 7.19
N LEU A 12 -9.19 21.35 6.78
CA LEU A 12 -8.20 20.98 5.76
C LEU A 12 -7.36 19.78 6.23
N VAL A 13 -6.87 19.83 7.48
CA VAL A 13 -6.10 18.73 8.08
C VAL A 13 -6.92 17.45 8.13
N ASP A 14 -8.20 17.51 8.52
CA ASP A 14 -9.07 16.34 8.55
C ASP A 14 -9.27 15.75 7.14
N VAL A 15 -9.48 16.59 6.13
CA VAL A 15 -9.59 16.14 4.74
C VAL A 15 -8.28 15.46 4.28
N VAL A 16 -7.13 16.08 4.51
CA VAL A 16 -5.84 15.49 4.13
C VAL A 16 -5.60 14.18 4.87
N CYS A 17 -5.71 14.14 6.20
CA CYS A 17 -5.41 12.94 6.96
C CYS A 17 -6.37 11.78 6.68
N PHE A 18 -7.69 12.05 6.65
CA PHE A 18 -8.67 10.98 6.50
C PHE A 18 -8.93 10.62 5.04
N VAL A 19 -9.13 11.60 4.15
CA VAL A 19 -9.44 11.31 2.75
C VAL A 19 -8.20 10.80 2.03
N GLN A 20 -7.07 11.52 2.12
CA GLN A 20 -5.85 11.09 1.45
C GLN A 20 -5.30 9.80 2.07
N GLY A 21 -5.33 9.67 3.41
CA GLY A 21 -4.94 8.43 4.08
C GLY A 21 -5.77 7.22 3.65
N SER A 22 -7.10 7.38 3.54
CA SER A 22 -7.99 6.30 3.09
C SER A 22 -7.77 5.94 1.62
N VAL A 23 -7.57 6.94 0.74
CA VAL A 23 -7.31 6.71 -0.69
C VAL A 23 -5.99 5.97 -0.89
N ILE A 24 -4.93 6.41 -0.21
CA ILE A 24 -3.60 5.77 -0.28
C ILE A 24 -3.68 4.32 0.23
N MET A 25 -4.39 4.08 1.34
CA MET A 25 -4.53 2.75 1.90
C MET A 25 -5.34 1.83 0.98
N ALA A 26 -6.46 2.31 0.43
CA ALA A 26 -7.25 1.53 -0.54
C ALA A 26 -6.45 1.23 -1.81
N TYR A 27 -5.71 2.22 -2.33
CA TYR A 27 -4.84 2.04 -3.50
C TYR A 27 -3.79 0.95 -3.26
N ALA A 28 -3.12 0.99 -2.11
CA ALA A 28 -2.15 -0.02 -1.74
C ALA A 28 -2.81 -1.40 -1.62
N LEU A 29 -3.91 -1.51 -0.89
CA LEU A 29 -4.57 -2.80 -0.64
C LEU A 29 -5.09 -3.49 -1.90
N LEU A 30 -5.34 -2.76 -2.98
CA LEU A 30 -5.84 -3.33 -4.25
C LEU A 30 -4.73 -3.76 -5.22
N HIS A 31 -3.47 -3.43 -4.94
CA HIS A 31 -2.34 -3.79 -5.80
C HIS A 31 -1.70 -5.11 -5.38
N PHE A 32 -2.25 -6.20 -5.91
CA PHE A 32 -1.62 -7.53 -5.86
C PHE A 32 -0.99 -7.83 -7.21
N ASP A 33 0.28 -8.21 -7.19
CA ASP A 33 1.01 -8.60 -8.40
C ASP A 33 1.02 -10.13 -8.52
N TYR A 34 0.99 -10.63 -9.75
CA TYR A 34 1.11 -12.05 -10.04
C TYR A 34 2.51 -12.33 -10.60
N LYS A 35 3.29 -13.14 -9.90
CA LYS A 35 4.60 -13.58 -10.37
C LYS A 35 4.50 -15.02 -10.86
N VAL A 36 5.01 -15.24 -12.06
CA VAL A 36 5.22 -16.58 -12.61
C VAL A 36 6.65 -16.99 -12.36
N GLU A 37 6.85 -18.08 -11.63
CA GLU A 37 8.17 -18.70 -11.51
C GLU A 37 8.32 -19.80 -12.56
N ILE A 38 9.30 -19.60 -13.43
CA ILE A 38 9.72 -20.56 -14.44
C ILE A 38 10.86 -21.36 -13.81
N VAL A 39 10.51 -22.44 -13.11
CA VAL A 39 11.53 -23.37 -12.61
C VAL A 39 11.98 -24.22 -13.79
N ARG A 40 13.11 -23.86 -14.40
CA ARG A 40 13.83 -24.76 -15.30
C ARG A 40 14.63 -25.69 -14.42
N GLY A 41 14.39 -27.00 -14.51
CA GLY A 41 15.11 -27.98 -13.69
C GLY A 41 16.62 -27.75 -13.77
N GLU A 42 17.24 -27.45 -12.64
CA GLU A 42 18.69 -27.31 -12.55
C GLU A 42 19.32 -28.67 -12.86
N GLY A 43 20.14 -28.74 -13.91
CA GLY A 43 20.90 -29.95 -14.27
C GLY A 43 20.76 -30.48 -15.70
N PHE A 44 19.93 -29.88 -16.56
CA PHE A 44 19.78 -30.33 -17.95
C PHE A 44 20.71 -29.60 -18.91
N ASN A 45 21.42 -30.33 -19.78
CA ASN A 45 22.16 -29.76 -20.90
C ASN A 45 21.20 -29.05 -21.86
N THR A 46 21.66 -27.98 -22.49
CA THR A 46 20.87 -26.99 -23.26
C THR A 46 19.98 -27.57 -24.38
N ILE A 47 20.23 -28.81 -24.83
CA ILE A 47 19.44 -29.49 -25.87
C ILE A 47 18.22 -30.24 -25.27
N GLU A 48 18.29 -30.71 -24.03
CA GLU A 48 17.18 -31.41 -23.37
C GLU A 48 16.16 -30.45 -22.74
N MET A 49 16.58 -29.23 -22.38
CA MET A 49 15.71 -28.19 -21.81
C MET A 49 14.54 -27.76 -22.72
N GLN A 50 14.59 -28.05 -24.03
CA GLN A 50 13.54 -27.64 -24.97
C GLN A 50 12.28 -28.52 -24.88
N ASN A 51 12.39 -29.73 -24.33
CA ASN A 51 11.30 -30.71 -24.23
C ASN A 51 10.82 -30.97 -22.78
N VAL A 52 11.43 -30.33 -21.77
CA VAL A 52 11.02 -30.52 -20.38
C VAL A 52 9.76 -29.68 -20.09
N PRO A 53 8.68 -30.27 -19.55
CA PRO A 53 7.51 -29.51 -19.15
C PRO A 53 7.91 -28.49 -18.10
N VAL A 54 7.81 -27.20 -18.46
CA VAL A 54 7.99 -26.09 -17.53
C VAL A 54 6.86 -26.19 -16.51
N ALA A 55 7.18 -26.45 -15.25
CA ALA A 55 6.24 -26.27 -14.17
C ALA A 55 5.98 -24.76 -14.02
N ILE A 56 4.88 -24.28 -14.61
CA ILE A 56 4.43 -22.89 -14.49
C ILE A 56 3.70 -22.78 -13.14
N GLY A 57 4.48 -22.60 -12.07
CA GLY A 57 3.96 -22.23 -10.75
C GLY A 57 3.84 -20.71 -10.69
N GLY A 58 2.63 -20.19 -10.54
CA GLY A 58 2.44 -18.78 -10.27
C GLY A 58 1.85 -18.55 -8.89
N TYR A 59 2.29 -17.47 -8.23
CA TYR A 59 1.76 -17.06 -6.95
C TYR A 59 1.44 -15.57 -6.96
N TYR A 60 0.38 -15.21 -6.26
CA TYR A 60 0.07 -13.82 -5.95
C TYR A 60 1.01 -13.36 -4.85
N PHE A 61 1.66 -12.23 -5.06
CA PHE A 61 2.50 -11.61 -4.06
C PHE A 61 2.15 -10.15 -3.91
N TYR A 62 2.46 -9.63 -2.74
CA TYR A 62 2.24 -8.24 -2.42
C TYR A 62 3.60 -7.57 -2.33
N SER A 63 3.90 -6.67 -3.29
CA SER A 63 5.21 -6.03 -3.38
C SER A 63 5.49 -5.19 -2.14
N GLU A 64 6.74 -5.20 -1.68
CA GLU A 64 7.18 -4.40 -0.52
C GLU A 64 6.89 -2.90 -0.69
N ALA A 65 6.87 -2.40 -1.93
CA ALA A 65 6.53 -1.01 -2.21
C ALA A 65 5.09 -0.70 -1.76
N TYR A 66 4.13 -1.58 -2.05
CA TYR A 66 2.73 -1.38 -1.67
C TYR A 66 2.53 -1.55 -0.16
N ILE A 67 3.32 -2.39 0.53
CA ILE A 67 3.34 -2.46 2.00
C ILE A 67 3.72 -1.09 2.59
N LYS A 68 4.79 -0.48 2.07
CA LYS A 68 5.25 0.84 2.54
C LYS A 68 4.19 1.92 2.27
N ILE A 69 3.53 1.89 1.11
CA ILE A 69 2.45 2.82 0.77
C ILE A 69 1.25 2.63 1.72
N ALA A 70 0.86 1.38 2.03
CA ALA A 70 -0.21 1.10 2.99
C ALA A 70 0.12 1.64 4.39
N LEU A 71 1.37 1.50 4.83
CA LEU A 71 1.83 2.07 6.11
C LEU A 71 1.75 3.60 6.15
N ILE A 72 2.03 4.29 5.04
CA ILE A 72 1.86 5.75 4.93
C ILE A 72 0.38 6.13 5.07
N GLY A 73 -0.52 5.42 4.38
CA GLY A 73 -1.96 5.63 4.49
C GLY A 73 -2.47 5.44 5.92
N LEU A 74 -2.01 4.38 6.58
CA LEU A 74 -2.34 4.10 7.98
C LEU A 74 -1.81 5.18 8.93
N ALA A 75 -0.57 5.62 8.75
CA ALA A 75 0.03 6.68 9.54
C ALA A 75 -0.77 7.99 9.44
N LEU A 76 -1.20 8.38 8.23
CA LEU A 76 -2.02 9.58 8.02
C LEU A 76 -3.35 9.52 8.77
N ILE A 77 -4.03 8.37 8.74
CA ILE A 77 -5.31 8.18 9.46
C ILE A 77 -5.09 8.27 10.96
N VAL A 78 -4.06 7.60 11.49
CA VAL A 78 -3.71 7.64 12.91
C VAL A 78 -3.38 9.07 13.34
N THR A 79 -2.56 9.79 12.57
CA THR A 79 -2.25 11.19 12.82
C THR A 79 -3.51 12.07 12.83
N GLY A 80 -4.43 11.86 11.89
CA GLY A 80 -5.73 12.54 11.87
C GLY A 80 -6.55 12.29 13.14
N PHE A 81 -6.60 11.04 13.61
CA PHE A 81 -7.27 10.71 14.87
C PHE A 81 -6.60 11.38 16.08
N LEU A 82 -5.27 11.37 16.15
CA LEU A 82 -4.52 12.01 17.23
C LEU A 82 -4.76 13.52 17.27
N MET A 83 -4.68 14.19 16.12
CA MET A 83 -4.97 15.63 16.02
C MET A 83 -6.40 15.95 16.40
N ARG A 84 -7.37 15.15 15.96
CA ARG A 84 -8.79 15.34 16.32
C ARG A 84 -9.05 15.09 17.80
N SER A 85 -8.38 14.10 18.39
CA SER A 85 -8.45 13.80 19.82
C SER A 85 -7.86 14.95 20.65
N TRP A 86 -6.69 15.45 20.26
CA TRP A 86 -6.03 16.56 20.96
C TRP A 86 -6.89 17.83 20.97
N ARG A 87 -7.56 18.15 19.86
CA ARG A 87 -8.51 19.27 19.77
C ARG A 87 -9.77 19.13 20.63
N LYS A 88 -10.15 17.92 21.08
CA LYS A 88 -11.30 17.77 21.99
C LYS A 88 -10.93 18.08 23.43
N ASN A 89 -9.64 18.02 23.77
CA ASN A 89 -9.13 18.26 25.12
C ASN A 89 -8.77 19.74 25.38
N TYR A 90 -8.80 20.60 24.36
CA TYR A 90 -8.48 22.03 24.42
C TYR A 90 -9.59 22.86 23.77
#